data_AF-A0A0N0U9J9-F1
#
_entry.id   AF-A0A0N0U9J9-F1
#
_cell.length_a   1.000
_cell.length_b   1.000
_cell.length_c   1.000
_cell.angle_alpha   90.00
_cell.angle_beta   90.00
_cell.angle_gamma   90.00
#
_symmetry.space_group_name_H-M   'P 1'
#
loop_
_entity.id
_entity.type
_entity.pdbx_description
1 polymer ?
#
loop_
_entity_poly.entity_id
_entity_poly.type
_entity_poly.pdbx_seq_one_letter_code
_entity_poly.pdbx_strand_id
1 'polypeptide(L)'
;MAPDEGVGGRIDAAVARLFSRRLPDAEGLPRYVAPLPTWLENVGLRLAWPIALVNLVGTLFGFWYYAGRPLNTAPPLVEGQLGAAPLAAYPLIPDSPAATMFIGLSLVAWRLDWDVPWLHMLGFFGCIKLGLWTPYVQLVLNGPGGIPLWLYWFLILSHLAMALEAFLIHRYASFSVISVAVAVFWYGFNDIVDYFVPILDGPHHTWLRAEPLVTGGFDHTVLAHDLAAGWAVVLTLMATFLALATRVEKVKRQA
;
A
#
# COMPACT_ATOMS: atom_id res chain seq x y z
N MET A 1 7.13 30.78 -6.40
CA MET A 1 6.00 30.66 -5.47
C MET A 1 6.48 31.20 -4.14
N ALA A 2 5.81 32.21 -3.55
CA ALA A 2 6.20 32.71 -2.23
C ALA A 2 6.16 31.55 -1.21
N PRO A 3 7.12 31.44 -0.28
CA PRO A 3 7.06 30.42 0.76
C PRO A 3 5.74 30.60 1.52
N ASP A 4 4.99 29.50 1.69
CA ASP A 4 3.79 29.48 2.51
C ASP A 4 4.17 29.92 3.93
N GLU A 5 3.74 31.12 4.35
CA GLU A 5 4.09 31.67 5.68
C GLU A 5 3.30 30.98 6.81
N GLY A 6 2.38 30.07 6.48
CA GLY A 6 1.62 29.27 7.43
C GLY A 6 2.43 28.21 8.18
N VAL A 7 1.79 27.54 9.12
CA VAL A 7 2.39 26.45 9.93
C VAL A 7 2.99 25.35 9.03
N GLY A 8 2.31 25.00 7.94
CA GLY A 8 2.79 24.00 6.98
C GLY A 8 4.11 24.37 6.32
N GLY A 9 4.25 25.60 5.83
CA GLY A 9 5.50 26.06 5.23
C GLY A 9 6.63 26.23 6.25
N ARG A 10 6.33 26.55 7.52
CA ARG A 10 7.33 26.49 8.61
C ARG A 10 7.86 25.08 8.84
N ILE A 11 6.99 24.06 8.79
CA ILE A 11 7.39 22.65 8.91
C ILE A 11 8.26 22.25 7.71
N ASP A 12 7.81 22.52 6.48
CA ASP A 12 8.61 22.23 5.27
C ASP A 12 9.99 22.92 5.34
N ALA A 13 10.03 24.19 5.74
CA ALA A 13 11.28 24.93 5.90
C ALA A 13 12.20 24.32 6.96
N ALA A 14 11.66 23.82 8.08
CA ALA A 14 12.44 23.13 9.11
C ALA A 14 13.03 21.81 8.58
N VAL A 15 12.23 21.00 7.88
CA VAL A 15 12.69 19.74 7.27
C VAL A 15 13.72 20.02 6.18
N ALA A 16 13.53 21.06 5.37
CA ALA A 16 14.45 21.46 4.32
C ALA A 16 15.85 21.84 4.83
N ARG A 17 15.99 22.27 6.09
CA ARG A 17 17.30 22.55 6.72
C ARG A 17 18.10 21.26 6.95
N LEU A 18 17.42 20.14 7.21
CA LEU A 18 18.04 18.84 7.48
C LEU A 18 18.17 17.99 6.20
N PHE A 19 17.18 18.09 5.30
CA PHE A 19 17.09 17.32 4.07
C PHE A 19 16.98 18.25 2.85
N SER A 20 18.10 18.91 2.53
CA SER A 20 18.18 19.87 1.43
C SER A 20 18.32 19.15 0.08
N ARG A 21 17.22 19.10 -0.69
CA ARG A 21 17.24 18.75 -2.13
C ARG A 21 16.22 19.58 -2.90
N ARG A 22 16.49 19.78 -4.18
CA ARG A 22 15.51 20.26 -5.15
C ARG A 22 14.44 19.19 -5.36
N LEU A 23 13.20 19.54 -5.11
CA LEU A 23 12.04 18.69 -5.33
C LEU A 23 11.46 18.94 -6.73
N PRO A 24 10.71 18.00 -7.31
CA PRO A 24 9.86 18.26 -8.47
C PRO A 24 8.91 19.42 -8.15
N ASP A 25 8.62 20.27 -9.13
CA ASP A 25 7.67 21.37 -8.93
C ASP A 25 6.26 20.81 -8.67
N ALA A 26 5.43 21.59 -7.96
CA ALA A 26 4.04 21.23 -7.77
C ALA A 26 3.29 21.39 -9.10
N GLU A 27 2.68 20.33 -9.60
CA GLU A 27 2.01 20.31 -10.91
C GLU A 27 0.66 21.06 -10.92
N GLY A 28 0.18 21.54 -9.76
CA GLY A 28 -1.09 22.25 -9.66
C GLY A 28 -2.29 21.39 -10.06
N LEU A 29 -2.22 20.08 -9.76
CA LEU A 29 -3.30 19.14 -10.03
C LEU A 29 -4.53 19.44 -9.16
N PRO A 30 -5.75 19.09 -9.60
CA PRO A 30 -6.94 19.28 -8.78
C PRO A 30 -6.92 18.40 -7.53
N ARG A 31 -7.58 18.87 -6.46
CA ARG A 31 -7.60 18.18 -5.15
C ARG A 31 -8.14 16.74 -5.18
N TYR A 32 -8.95 16.37 -6.17
CA TYR A 32 -9.51 15.02 -6.25
C TYR A 32 -8.48 13.96 -6.69
N VAL A 33 -7.34 14.36 -7.29
CA VAL A 33 -6.20 13.48 -7.64
C VAL A 33 -4.93 13.81 -6.84
N ALA A 34 -4.80 15.04 -6.36
CA ALA A 34 -3.72 15.49 -5.47
C ALA A 34 -4.32 16.15 -4.22
N PRO A 35 -4.86 15.37 -3.26
CA PRO A 35 -5.57 15.89 -2.10
C PRO A 35 -4.65 16.50 -1.04
N LEU A 36 -3.36 16.13 -1.04
CA LEU A 36 -2.41 16.63 -0.06
C LEU A 36 -2.03 18.09 -0.35
N PRO A 37 -1.88 18.94 0.69
CA PRO A 37 -1.33 20.26 0.48
C PRO A 37 0.14 20.18 0.06
N THR A 38 0.61 21.11 -0.77
CA THR A 38 1.97 21.11 -1.34
C THR A 38 3.07 21.00 -0.29
N TRP A 39 2.92 21.65 0.88
CA TRP A 39 3.93 21.58 1.95
C TRP A 39 4.08 20.15 2.49
N LEU A 40 3.00 19.36 2.57
CA LEU A 40 3.02 17.99 3.05
C LEU A 40 3.64 17.06 2.02
N GLU A 41 3.32 17.27 0.73
CA GLU A 41 4.00 16.58 -0.37
C GLU A 41 5.51 16.86 -0.33
N ASN A 42 5.90 18.12 -0.12
CA ASN A 42 7.31 18.50 -0.02
C ASN A 42 8.01 17.82 1.16
N VAL A 43 7.39 17.83 2.34
CA VAL A 43 7.91 17.14 3.52
C VAL A 43 8.07 15.64 3.25
N GLY A 44 7.06 14.99 2.67
CA GLY A 44 7.13 13.56 2.32
C GLY A 44 8.28 13.26 1.35
N LEU A 45 8.42 14.05 0.29
CA LEU A 45 9.49 13.86 -0.69
C LEU A 45 10.89 14.15 -0.12
N ARG A 46 11.03 15.12 0.78
CA ARG A 46 12.31 15.35 1.51
C ARG A 46 12.66 14.17 2.41
N LEU A 47 11.65 13.58 3.05
CA LEU A 47 11.79 12.43 3.94
C LEU A 47 11.71 11.08 3.21
N ALA A 48 11.80 11.06 1.87
CA ALA A 48 11.62 9.83 1.10
C ALA A 48 12.62 8.72 1.46
N TRP A 49 13.87 9.03 1.86
CA TRP A 49 14.80 8.00 2.35
C TRP A 49 14.32 7.37 3.67
N PRO A 50 14.03 8.16 4.73
CA PRO A 50 13.38 7.64 5.93
C PRO A 50 12.09 6.86 5.66
N ILE A 51 11.18 7.41 4.84
CA ILE A 51 9.89 6.78 4.53
C ILE A 51 10.10 5.46 3.78
N ALA A 52 11.01 5.43 2.81
CA ALA A 52 11.36 4.20 2.11
C ALA A 52 11.91 3.13 3.05
N LEU A 53 12.83 3.50 3.95
CA LEU A 53 13.39 2.56 4.92
C LEU A 53 12.32 2.01 5.87
N VAL A 54 11.42 2.87 6.38
CA VAL A 54 10.30 2.46 7.23
C VAL A 54 9.40 1.49 6.50
N ASN A 55 9.07 1.75 5.24
CA ASN A 55 8.27 0.85 4.42
C ASN A 55 8.96 -0.50 4.18
N LEU A 56 10.25 -0.51 3.86
CA LEU A 56 11.01 -1.74 3.66
C LEU A 56 11.17 -2.56 4.95
N VAL A 57 11.33 -1.90 6.10
CA VAL A 57 11.28 -2.58 7.41
C VAL A 57 9.87 -3.09 7.69
N GLY A 58 8.84 -2.32 7.32
CA GLY A 58 7.44 -2.72 7.35
C GLY A 58 7.16 -3.96 6.49
N THR A 59 7.80 -4.07 5.31
CA THR A 59 7.78 -5.27 4.46
C THR A 59 8.31 -6.47 5.23
N LEU A 60 9.50 -6.36 5.82
CA LEU A 60 10.10 -7.46 6.59
C LEU A 60 9.22 -7.85 7.78
N PHE A 61 8.69 -6.88 8.51
CA PHE A 61 7.74 -7.12 9.60
C PHE A 61 6.46 -7.79 9.10
N GLY A 62 5.97 -7.39 7.93
CA GLY A 62 4.80 -7.97 7.30
C GLY A 62 5.01 -9.45 6.94
N PHE A 63 6.11 -9.81 6.27
CA PHE A 63 6.45 -11.22 6.04
C PHE A 63 6.55 -12.01 7.36
N TRP A 64 7.13 -11.41 8.39
CA TRP A 64 7.21 -12.00 9.73
C TRP A 64 5.84 -12.19 10.39
N TYR A 65 4.91 -11.26 10.17
CA TYR A 65 3.52 -11.38 10.60
C TYR A 65 2.82 -12.56 9.91
N TYR A 66 2.98 -12.70 8.58
CA TYR A 66 2.38 -13.80 7.80
C TYR A 66 3.01 -15.17 8.10
N ALA A 67 4.27 -15.18 8.56
CA ALA A 67 4.93 -16.37 9.10
C ALA A 67 4.34 -16.83 10.46
N GLY A 68 3.32 -16.15 11.00
CA GLY A 68 2.68 -16.50 12.28
C GLY A 68 3.51 -16.11 13.51
N ARG A 69 4.45 -15.17 13.35
CA ARG A 69 5.44 -14.84 14.39
C ARG A 69 5.38 -13.40 14.96
N PRO A 70 4.23 -12.70 15.03
CA PRO A 70 4.21 -11.27 15.41
C PRO A 70 4.80 -10.94 16.79
N LEU A 71 4.90 -11.91 17.70
CA LEU A 71 5.35 -11.72 19.09
C LEU A 71 6.34 -12.79 19.59
N ASN A 72 6.69 -13.78 18.78
CA ASN A 72 7.51 -14.92 19.20
C ASN A 72 8.58 -15.21 18.16
N THR A 73 9.82 -15.45 18.59
CA THR A 73 10.98 -15.78 17.75
C THR A 73 11.43 -17.23 17.89
N ALA A 74 10.73 -18.04 18.69
CA ALA A 74 11.04 -19.45 18.86
C ALA A 74 10.82 -20.25 17.56
N PRO A 75 11.69 -21.24 17.24
CA PRO A 75 11.51 -22.10 16.08
C PRO A 75 10.22 -22.96 16.13
N PRO A 76 9.68 -23.35 14.96
CA PRO A 76 10.18 -23.07 13.60
C PRO A 76 9.92 -21.63 13.13
N LEU A 77 10.81 -21.02 12.35
CA LEU A 77 10.71 -19.59 12.01
C LEU A 77 9.66 -19.25 10.93
N VAL A 78 9.17 -20.26 10.21
CA VAL A 78 8.15 -20.11 9.17
C VAL A 78 6.97 -21.00 9.52
N GLU A 79 5.88 -20.39 9.98
CA GLU A 79 4.58 -21.01 10.24
C GLU A 79 3.47 -20.14 9.59
N GLY A 80 2.25 -20.19 10.12
CA GLY A 80 1.15 -19.34 9.68
C GLY A 80 0.82 -19.56 8.21
N GLN A 81 0.54 -18.46 7.51
CA GLN A 81 0.14 -18.50 6.10
C GLN A 81 1.29 -18.96 5.20
N LEU A 82 2.51 -18.50 5.49
CA LEU A 82 3.69 -18.87 4.70
C LEU A 82 4.04 -20.35 4.91
N GLY A 83 3.97 -20.86 6.13
CA GLY A 83 4.23 -22.27 6.41
C GLY A 83 3.16 -23.22 5.87
N ALA A 84 1.93 -22.75 5.68
CA ALA A 84 0.83 -23.52 5.10
C ALA A 84 0.79 -23.49 3.57
N ALA A 85 1.54 -22.58 2.93
CA ALA A 85 1.53 -22.39 1.49
C ALA A 85 2.72 -23.02 0.78
N PRO A 86 2.56 -23.48 -0.48
CA PRO A 86 3.67 -23.85 -1.32
C PRO A 86 4.54 -22.62 -1.63
N LEU A 87 5.85 -22.81 -1.79
CA LEU A 87 6.79 -21.71 -2.08
C LEU A 87 6.41 -20.90 -3.32
N ALA A 88 5.77 -21.53 -4.32
CA ALA A 88 5.31 -20.86 -5.53
C ALA A 88 4.19 -19.83 -5.29
N ALA A 89 3.44 -19.95 -4.18
CA ALA A 89 2.39 -19.02 -3.80
C ALA A 89 2.91 -17.79 -3.04
N TYR A 90 4.18 -17.80 -2.60
CA TYR A 90 4.75 -16.72 -1.79
C TYR A 90 4.73 -15.32 -2.45
N PRO A 91 4.78 -15.17 -3.78
CA PRO A 91 4.59 -13.85 -4.40
C PRO A 91 3.14 -13.35 -4.36
N LEU A 92 2.17 -14.24 -4.15
CA LEU A 92 0.73 -13.97 -4.23
C LEU A 92 0.08 -13.75 -2.85
N ILE A 93 0.70 -14.29 -1.80
CA ILE A 93 0.13 -14.31 -0.43
C ILE A 93 0.36 -13.01 0.38
N PRO A 94 1.57 -12.42 0.41
CA PRO A 94 1.84 -11.28 1.28
C PRO A 94 1.36 -9.99 0.61
N ASP A 95 0.09 -9.66 0.84
CA ASP A 95 -0.56 -8.44 0.33
C ASP A 95 0.17 -7.16 0.77
N SER A 96 -0.05 -6.70 2.00
CA SER A 96 0.54 -5.46 2.51
C SER A 96 2.08 -5.47 2.58
N PRO A 97 2.78 -6.61 2.80
CA PRO A 97 4.23 -6.66 2.64
C PRO A 97 4.68 -6.34 1.22
N ALA A 98 4.00 -6.86 0.18
CA ALA A 98 4.33 -6.52 -1.20
C ALA A 98 4.05 -5.04 -1.52
N ALA A 99 2.93 -4.48 -1.03
CA ALA A 99 2.63 -3.06 -1.24
C ALA A 99 3.65 -2.12 -0.57
N THR A 100 4.01 -2.38 0.70
CA THR A 100 5.06 -1.61 1.39
C THR A 100 6.41 -1.74 0.68
N MET A 101 6.72 -2.92 0.12
CA MET A 101 7.92 -3.11 -0.68
C MET A 101 7.88 -2.23 -1.93
N PHE A 102 6.77 -2.24 -2.68
CA PHE A 102 6.65 -1.45 -3.90
C PHE A 102 6.73 0.05 -3.65
N ILE A 103 6.08 0.59 -2.62
CA ILE A 103 6.21 2.03 -2.31
C ILE A 103 7.62 2.38 -1.81
N GLY A 104 8.22 1.53 -0.97
CA GLY A 104 9.59 1.70 -0.51
C GLY A 104 10.58 1.72 -1.68
N LEU A 105 10.51 0.73 -2.56
CA LEU A 105 11.34 0.65 -3.77
C LEU A 105 11.01 1.76 -4.78
N SER A 106 9.76 2.19 -4.89
CA SER A 106 9.34 3.32 -5.73
C SER A 106 10.04 4.62 -5.29
N LEU A 107 10.05 4.90 -3.98
CA LEU A 107 10.75 6.05 -3.42
C LEU A 107 12.26 5.92 -3.59
N VAL A 108 12.84 4.73 -3.37
CA VAL A 108 14.28 4.51 -3.62
C VAL A 108 14.64 4.75 -5.09
N ALA A 109 13.88 4.17 -6.01
CA ALA A 109 14.08 4.32 -7.44
C ALA A 109 13.99 5.79 -7.86
N TRP A 110 13.00 6.51 -7.36
CA TRP A 110 12.89 7.96 -7.56
C TRP A 110 14.11 8.71 -7.00
N ARG A 111 14.56 8.38 -5.79
CA ARG A 111 15.72 9.03 -5.14
C ARG A 111 17.04 8.78 -5.87
N LEU A 112 17.14 7.65 -6.57
CA LEU A 112 18.27 7.25 -7.40
C LEU A 112 18.11 7.62 -8.88
N ASP A 113 17.04 8.37 -9.21
CA ASP A 113 16.72 8.85 -10.55
C ASP A 113 16.58 7.69 -11.58
N TRP A 114 16.06 6.54 -11.14
CA TRP A 114 15.77 5.36 -11.97
C TRP A 114 14.39 5.47 -12.65
N ASP A 115 14.35 5.16 -13.94
CA ASP A 115 13.11 5.17 -14.74
C ASP A 115 12.39 3.81 -14.68
N VAL A 116 11.54 3.64 -13.68
CA VAL A 116 10.77 2.40 -13.44
C VAL A 116 9.28 2.71 -13.26
N PRO A 117 8.59 3.18 -14.32
CA PRO A 117 7.24 3.72 -14.21
C PRO A 117 6.20 2.67 -13.78
N TRP A 118 6.42 1.40 -14.11
CA TRP A 118 5.59 0.28 -13.65
C TRP A 118 5.68 0.09 -12.13
N LEU A 119 6.87 0.25 -11.53
CA LEU A 119 7.07 0.13 -10.09
C LEU A 119 6.33 1.23 -9.33
N HIS A 120 6.38 2.46 -9.84
CA HIS A 120 5.65 3.58 -9.27
C HIS A 120 4.13 3.31 -9.27
N MET A 121 3.61 2.70 -10.33
CA MET A 121 2.17 2.35 -10.39
C MET A 121 1.81 1.18 -9.48
N LEU A 122 2.68 0.18 -9.34
CA LEU A 122 2.48 -0.88 -8.33
C LEU A 122 2.45 -0.29 -6.91
N GLY A 123 3.38 0.63 -6.59
CA GLY A 123 3.37 1.34 -5.32
C GLY A 123 2.09 2.16 -5.11
N PHE A 124 1.63 2.89 -6.13
CA PHE A 124 0.41 3.69 -6.06
C PHE A 124 -0.83 2.83 -5.76
N PHE A 125 -1.01 1.75 -6.52
CA PHE A 125 -2.14 0.85 -6.33
C PHE A 125 -2.06 0.15 -4.97
N GLY A 126 -0.88 -0.35 -4.58
CA GLY A 126 -0.68 -1.01 -3.29
C GLY A 126 -0.99 -0.12 -2.11
N CYS A 127 -0.52 1.12 -2.14
CA CYS A 127 -0.81 2.12 -1.11
C CYS A 127 -2.30 2.42 -0.99
N ILE A 128 -3.02 2.66 -2.10
CA ILE A 128 -4.45 2.95 -2.05
C ILE A 128 -5.24 1.70 -1.63
N LYS A 129 -5.00 0.57 -2.30
CA LYS A 129 -5.75 -0.67 -2.08
C LYS A 129 -5.51 -1.21 -0.69
N LEU A 130 -4.28 -1.54 -0.35
CA LEU A 130 -4.00 -2.23 0.90
C LEU A 130 -3.97 -1.25 2.08
N GLY A 131 -3.60 0.00 1.84
CA GLY A 131 -3.69 1.07 2.84
C GLY A 131 -5.10 1.36 3.32
N LEU A 132 -6.14 1.11 2.50
CA LEU A 132 -7.55 1.29 2.88
C LEU A 132 -8.28 -0.03 3.16
N TRP A 133 -7.82 -1.14 2.60
CA TRP A 133 -8.37 -2.46 2.87
C TRP A 133 -8.10 -2.90 4.31
N THR A 134 -6.86 -2.81 4.80
CA THR A 134 -6.53 -3.26 6.16
C THR A 134 -7.30 -2.49 7.24
N PRO A 135 -7.41 -1.15 7.22
CA PRO A 135 -8.25 -0.43 8.17
C PRO A 135 -9.72 -0.84 8.12
N TYR A 136 -10.28 -1.07 6.92
CA TYR A 136 -11.64 -1.55 6.77
C TYR A 136 -11.83 -2.92 7.43
N VAL A 137 -10.96 -3.88 7.10
CA VAL A 137 -11.02 -5.23 7.68
C VAL A 137 -10.87 -5.19 9.20
N GLN A 138 -9.96 -4.38 9.73
CA GLN A 138 -9.73 -4.32 11.17
C GLN A 138 -10.87 -3.63 11.93
N LEU A 139 -11.39 -2.53 11.41
CA LEU A 139 -12.44 -1.73 12.07
C LEU A 139 -13.85 -2.29 11.87
N VAL A 140 -14.12 -2.92 10.73
CA VAL A 140 -15.47 -3.33 10.32
C VAL A 140 -15.70 -4.84 10.46
N LEU A 141 -14.69 -5.67 10.17
CA LEU A 141 -14.86 -7.13 10.12
C LEU A 141 -14.27 -7.85 11.33
N ASN A 142 -12.98 -7.65 11.61
CA ASN A 142 -12.25 -8.43 12.61
C ASN A 142 -12.41 -7.90 14.05
N GLY A 143 -12.36 -6.57 14.23
CA GLY A 143 -12.10 -5.96 15.52
C GLY A 143 -10.73 -6.35 16.12
N PRO A 144 -10.45 -5.96 17.39
CA PRO A 144 -9.17 -6.22 18.05
C PRO A 144 -8.95 -7.70 18.44
N GLY A 145 -9.98 -8.56 18.33
CA GLY A 145 -10.01 -9.90 18.92
C GLY A 145 -8.75 -10.73 18.68
N GLY A 146 -8.02 -11.01 19.76
CA GLY A 146 -6.89 -11.96 19.79
C GLY A 146 -5.49 -11.37 19.56
N ILE A 147 -5.33 -10.10 19.21
CA ILE A 147 -4.01 -9.44 19.06
C ILE A 147 -3.81 -8.33 20.08
N PRO A 148 -2.55 -8.01 20.47
CA PRO A 148 -2.27 -6.88 21.36
C PRO A 148 -2.83 -5.56 20.79
N LEU A 149 -3.37 -4.72 21.67
CA LEU A 149 -4.02 -3.47 21.27
C LEU A 149 -3.10 -2.53 20.49
N TRP A 150 -1.81 -2.48 20.84
CA TRP A 150 -0.82 -1.69 20.11
C TRP A 150 -0.63 -2.20 18.69
N LEU A 151 -0.67 -3.52 18.47
CA LEU A 151 -0.50 -4.14 17.15
C LEU A 151 -1.76 -3.90 16.30
N TYR A 152 -2.94 -3.96 16.91
CA TYR A 152 -4.19 -3.61 16.26
C TYR A 152 -4.18 -2.18 15.71
N TRP A 153 -3.82 -1.19 16.54
CA TRP A 153 -3.71 0.20 16.11
C TRP A 153 -2.55 0.44 15.16
N PHE A 154 -1.42 -0.24 15.34
CA PHE A 154 -0.31 -0.21 14.41
C PHE A 154 -0.77 -0.62 13.00
N LEU A 155 -1.49 -1.74 12.87
CA LEU A 155 -2.02 -2.20 11.58
C LEU A 155 -2.93 -1.14 10.94
N ILE A 156 -3.83 -0.52 11.70
CA ILE A 156 -4.73 0.51 11.15
C ILE A 156 -3.96 1.76 10.73
N LEU A 157 -3.17 2.34 11.64
CA LEU A 157 -2.54 3.64 11.43
C LEU A 157 -1.42 3.59 10.39
N SER A 158 -0.62 2.51 10.36
CA SER A 158 0.42 2.32 9.34
C SER A 158 -0.16 2.21 7.94
N HIS A 159 -1.28 1.51 7.78
CA HIS A 159 -1.93 1.37 6.47
C HIS A 159 -2.62 2.66 6.02
N LEU A 160 -3.23 3.41 6.94
CA LEU A 160 -3.72 4.76 6.62
C LEU A 160 -2.58 5.68 6.18
N ALA A 161 -1.39 5.57 6.79
CA ALA A 161 -0.21 6.30 6.33
C ALA A 161 0.21 5.86 4.92
N MET A 162 0.20 4.56 4.60
CA MET A 162 0.43 4.08 3.22
C MET A 162 -0.54 4.71 2.23
N ALA A 163 -1.83 4.80 2.55
CA ALA A 163 -2.82 5.43 1.67
C ALA A 163 -2.49 6.91 1.38
N LEU A 164 -1.92 7.64 2.36
CA LEU A 164 -1.43 9.00 2.15
C LEU A 164 -0.19 9.04 1.26
N GLU A 165 0.74 8.10 1.40
CA GLU A 165 1.97 8.01 0.60
C GLU A 165 1.70 7.85 -0.90
N ALA A 166 0.59 7.22 -1.29
CA ALA A 166 0.17 7.13 -2.70
C ALA A 166 0.17 8.50 -3.39
N PHE A 167 -0.26 9.53 -2.68
CA PHE A 167 -0.37 10.88 -3.21
C PHE A 167 0.96 11.65 -3.24
N LEU A 168 2.08 11.01 -2.92
CA LEU A 168 3.42 11.54 -3.23
C LEU A 168 3.84 11.17 -4.67
N ILE A 169 3.31 10.08 -5.21
CA ILE A 169 3.77 9.47 -6.46
C ILE A 169 3.48 10.36 -7.67
N HIS A 170 2.37 11.12 -7.65
CA HIS A 170 2.04 12.04 -8.75
C HIS A 170 3.12 13.09 -9.00
N ARG A 171 3.90 13.46 -7.98
CA ARG A 171 4.98 14.45 -8.10
C ARG A 171 6.18 13.96 -8.91
N TYR A 172 6.35 12.65 -9.10
CA TYR A 172 7.51 12.11 -9.80
C TYR A 172 7.21 11.04 -10.84
N ALA A 173 6.02 10.44 -10.85
CA ALA A 173 5.63 9.45 -11.84
C ALA A 173 4.75 10.05 -12.94
N SER A 174 4.83 9.48 -14.15
CA SER A 174 4.08 9.93 -15.33
C SER A 174 2.66 9.38 -15.44
N PHE A 175 2.34 8.33 -14.67
CA PHE A 175 1.07 7.58 -14.74
C PHE A 175 0.78 7.05 -16.16
N SER A 176 1.80 6.48 -16.82
CA SER A 176 1.65 5.92 -18.18
C SER A 176 0.57 4.83 -18.21
N VAL A 177 -0.19 4.75 -19.31
CA VAL A 177 -1.29 3.78 -19.47
C VAL A 177 -0.77 2.33 -19.34
N ILE A 178 0.43 2.05 -19.86
CA ILE A 178 1.06 0.72 -19.76
C ILE A 178 1.35 0.39 -18.29
N SER A 179 1.91 1.33 -17.53
CA SER A 179 2.19 1.12 -16.11
C SER A 179 0.92 0.94 -15.29
N VAL A 180 -0.15 1.67 -15.62
CA VAL A 180 -1.48 1.47 -15.03
C VAL A 180 -2.01 0.07 -15.37
N ALA A 181 -1.89 -0.37 -16.63
CA ALA A 181 -2.32 -1.71 -17.04
C ALA A 181 -1.56 -2.83 -16.30
N VAL A 182 -0.25 -2.68 -16.09
CA VAL A 182 0.55 -3.61 -15.27
C VAL A 182 0.02 -3.69 -13.84
N ALA A 183 -0.27 -2.54 -13.21
CA ALA A 183 -0.80 -2.52 -11.85
C ALA A 183 -2.23 -3.08 -11.76
N VAL A 184 -3.09 -2.77 -12.72
CA VAL A 184 -4.44 -3.35 -12.83
C VAL A 184 -4.36 -4.86 -12.97
N PHE A 185 -3.47 -5.37 -13.83
CA PHE A 185 -3.28 -6.81 -14.00
C PHE A 185 -2.80 -7.45 -12.70
N TRP A 186 -1.79 -6.89 -12.03
CA TRP A 186 -1.25 -7.42 -10.79
C TRP A 186 -2.30 -7.48 -9.68
N TYR A 187 -2.95 -6.35 -9.37
CA TYR A 187 -3.91 -6.27 -8.27
C TYR A 187 -5.27 -6.90 -8.60
N GLY A 188 -5.67 -6.89 -9.87
CA GLY A 188 -6.85 -7.63 -10.33
C GLY A 188 -6.63 -9.14 -10.31
N PHE A 189 -5.43 -9.61 -10.64
CA PHE A 189 -5.08 -11.03 -10.49
C PHE A 189 -5.08 -11.44 -9.01
N ASN A 190 -4.50 -10.61 -8.13
CA ASN A 190 -4.60 -10.80 -6.68
C ASN A 190 -6.06 -10.86 -6.21
N ASP A 191 -6.93 -9.94 -6.61
CA ASP A 191 -8.38 -10.00 -6.28
C ASP A 191 -9.02 -11.32 -6.69
N ILE A 192 -8.74 -11.79 -7.92
CA ILE A 192 -9.29 -13.04 -8.45
C ILE A 192 -8.80 -14.22 -7.61
N VAL A 193 -7.49 -14.32 -7.36
CA VAL A 193 -6.89 -15.45 -6.64
C VAL A 193 -7.31 -15.46 -5.17
N ASP A 194 -7.44 -14.30 -4.57
CA ASP A 194 -7.73 -14.14 -3.15
C ASP A 194 -9.19 -14.45 -2.81
N TYR A 195 -10.14 -14.08 -3.69
CA TYR A 195 -11.56 -14.10 -3.33
C TYR A 195 -12.46 -14.93 -4.24
N PHE A 196 -12.00 -15.33 -5.43
CA PHE A 196 -12.89 -15.93 -6.43
C PHE A 196 -12.42 -17.28 -6.96
N VAL A 197 -11.13 -17.40 -7.30
CA VAL A 197 -10.56 -18.58 -7.94
C VAL A 197 -9.25 -18.94 -7.25
N PRO A 198 -9.25 -19.83 -6.24
CA PRO A 198 -8.02 -20.29 -5.62
C PRO A 198 -7.13 -20.98 -6.65
N ILE A 199 -5.83 -20.67 -6.60
CA ILE A 199 -4.82 -21.27 -7.48
C ILE A 199 -3.65 -21.73 -6.62
N LEU A 200 -3.15 -22.95 -6.88
CA LEU A 200 -2.21 -23.68 -6.02
C LEU A 200 -2.94 -24.22 -4.78
N ASP A 201 -2.39 -25.23 -4.11
CA ASP A 201 -2.95 -25.69 -2.82
C ASP A 201 -2.56 -24.70 -1.70
N GLY A 202 -3.38 -24.58 -0.64
CA GLY A 202 -3.05 -23.80 0.56
C GLY A 202 -3.76 -22.44 0.66
N PRO A 203 -3.29 -21.51 1.51
CA PRO A 203 -3.92 -20.19 1.64
C PRO A 203 -3.53 -19.27 0.47
N HIS A 204 -4.48 -18.45 0.03
CA HIS A 204 -4.31 -17.53 -1.09
C HIS A 204 -4.38 -16.06 -0.69
N HIS A 205 -5.20 -15.72 0.30
CA HIS A 205 -5.34 -14.37 0.80
C HIS A 205 -4.98 -14.26 2.28
N THR A 206 -4.84 -13.03 2.76
CA THR A 206 -4.70 -12.71 4.19
C THR A 206 -5.82 -13.35 5.03
N TRP A 207 -5.47 -14.13 6.05
CA TRP A 207 -6.46 -14.78 6.91
C TRP A 207 -7.31 -13.75 7.65
N LEU A 208 -8.62 -13.81 7.44
CA LEU A 208 -9.57 -12.96 8.14
C LEU A 208 -9.96 -13.65 9.45
N ARG A 209 -9.78 -12.95 10.58
CA ARG A 209 -10.22 -13.49 11.88
C ARG A 209 -11.74 -13.65 11.96
N ALA A 210 -12.47 -12.92 11.12
CA ALA A 210 -13.91 -13.02 10.96
C ALA A 210 -14.36 -14.27 10.16
N GLU A 211 -13.45 -14.98 9.48
CA GLU A 211 -13.76 -16.26 8.84
C GLU A 211 -13.54 -17.41 9.84
N PRO A 212 -14.56 -18.23 10.12
CA PRO A 212 -14.40 -19.36 11.02
C PRO A 212 -13.58 -20.46 10.35
N LEU A 213 -12.68 -21.08 11.11
CA LEU A 213 -11.95 -22.26 10.68
C LEU A 213 -12.89 -23.48 10.76
N VAL A 214 -13.23 -24.07 9.61
CA VAL A 214 -14.02 -25.30 9.50
C VAL A 214 -13.12 -26.49 9.16
N THR A 215 -13.64 -27.71 9.29
CA THR A 215 -12.87 -28.93 8.99
C THR A 215 -12.54 -28.96 7.49
N GLY A 216 -11.32 -28.54 7.13
CA GLY A 216 -10.84 -28.45 5.76
C GLY A 216 -10.31 -27.09 5.30
N GLY A 217 -10.43 -26.02 6.10
CA GLY A 217 -9.94 -24.68 5.74
C GLY A 217 -10.76 -23.55 6.39
N PHE A 218 -10.58 -22.32 5.91
CA PHE A 218 -11.48 -21.21 6.28
C PHE A 218 -12.82 -21.37 5.56
N ASP A 219 -13.91 -21.08 6.27
CA ASP A 219 -15.23 -21.02 5.67
C ASP A 219 -15.40 -19.69 4.94
N HIS A 220 -15.27 -19.72 3.61
CA HIS A 220 -15.48 -18.56 2.75
C HIS A 220 -16.95 -18.29 2.42
N THR A 221 -17.90 -19.06 2.98
CA THR A 221 -19.35 -18.83 2.78
C THR A 221 -19.92 -17.77 3.72
N VAL A 222 -19.08 -17.15 4.55
CA VAL A 222 -19.50 -16.14 5.52
C VAL A 222 -19.49 -14.74 4.90
N LEU A 223 -20.46 -13.93 5.33
CA LEU A 223 -20.62 -12.54 4.87
C LEU A 223 -19.33 -11.69 4.99
N ALA A 224 -18.46 -12.00 5.96
CA ALA A 224 -17.19 -11.30 6.12
C ALA A 224 -16.25 -11.48 4.91
N HIS A 225 -16.25 -12.66 4.29
CA HIS A 225 -15.48 -12.92 3.07
C HIS A 225 -16.00 -12.06 1.92
N ASP A 226 -17.31 -12.10 1.65
CA ASP A 226 -17.95 -11.33 0.58
C ASP A 226 -17.74 -9.82 0.75
N LEU A 227 -17.78 -9.32 1.99
CA LEU A 227 -17.53 -7.91 2.30
C LEU A 227 -16.06 -7.53 2.07
N ALA A 228 -15.11 -8.38 2.47
CA ALA A 228 -13.70 -8.16 2.21
C ALA A 228 -13.38 -8.19 0.70
N ALA A 229 -13.94 -9.15 -0.03
CA ALA A 229 -13.81 -9.30 -1.48
C ALA A 229 -14.39 -8.09 -2.22
N GLY A 230 -15.64 -7.73 -1.89
CA GLY A 230 -16.31 -6.57 -2.48
C GLY A 230 -15.54 -5.28 -2.25
N TRP A 231 -15.00 -5.08 -1.04
CA TRP A 231 -14.18 -3.92 -0.74
C TRP A 231 -12.84 -3.94 -1.50
N ALA A 232 -12.18 -5.10 -1.60
CA ALA A 232 -10.94 -5.25 -2.36
C ALA A 232 -11.12 -4.84 -3.84
N VAL A 233 -12.20 -5.31 -4.48
CA VAL A 233 -12.54 -4.94 -5.87
C VAL A 233 -12.84 -3.45 -6.01
N VAL A 234 -13.64 -2.87 -5.10
CA VAL A 234 -13.94 -1.42 -5.09
C VAL A 234 -12.66 -0.60 -5.02
N LEU A 235 -11.70 -1.00 -4.19
CA LEU A 235 -10.43 -0.30 -4.06
C LEU A 235 -9.55 -0.44 -5.31
N THR A 236 -9.55 -1.59 -5.99
CA THR A 236 -8.86 -1.76 -7.28
C THR A 236 -9.46 -0.84 -8.36
N LEU A 237 -10.79 -0.76 -8.42
CA LEU A 237 -11.50 0.16 -9.33
C LEU A 237 -11.18 1.62 -9.00
N MET A 238 -11.16 1.98 -7.71
CA MET A 238 -10.83 3.33 -7.26
C MET A 238 -9.39 3.71 -7.59
N ALA A 239 -8.41 2.83 -7.33
CA ALA A 239 -7.01 3.05 -7.69
C ALA A 239 -6.84 3.22 -9.20
N THR A 240 -7.54 2.41 -10.00
CA THR A 240 -7.56 2.53 -11.46
C THR A 240 -8.11 3.87 -11.92
N PHE A 241 -9.27 4.27 -11.38
CA PHE A 241 -9.89 5.56 -11.70
C PHE A 241 -8.97 6.72 -11.33
N LEU A 242 -8.42 6.74 -10.11
CA LEU A 242 -7.52 7.81 -9.65
C LEU A 242 -6.25 7.88 -10.49
N ALA A 243 -5.66 6.73 -10.87
CA ALA A 243 -4.45 6.70 -11.68
C ALA A 243 -4.69 7.29 -13.09
N LEU A 244 -5.77 6.87 -13.74
CA LEU A 244 -6.14 7.38 -15.06
C LEU A 244 -6.57 8.86 -15.02
N ALA A 245 -7.32 9.26 -13.99
CA ALA A 245 -7.69 10.66 -13.78
C ALA A 245 -6.46 11.55 -13.56
N THR A 246 -5.49 11.08 -12.76
CA THR A 246 -4.20 11.76 -12.55
C THR A 246 -3.49 11.93 -13.89
N ARG A 247 -3.41 10.86 -14.70
CA ARG A 247 -2.80 10.94 -16.04
C ARG A 247 -3.49 11.98 -16.92
N VAL A 248 -4.82 11.99 -16.98
CA VAL A 248 -5.60 12.95 -17.78
C VAL A 248 -5.30 14.38 -17.34
N GLU A 249 -5.29 14.67 -16.04
CA GLU A 249 -5.01 16.00 -15.52
C GLU A 249 -3.57 16.46 -15.76
N LYS A 250 -2.61 15.52 -15.76
CA LYS A 250 -1.22 15.80 -16.14
C LYS A 250 -1.11 16.13 -17.63
N VAL A 251 -1.75 15.35 -18.50
CA VAL A 251 -1.75 15.60 -19.96
C VAL A 251 -2.37 16.95 -20.30
N LYS A 252 -3.51 17.29 -19.70
CA LYS A 252 -4.18 18.59 -19.91
C LYS A 252 -3.30 19.81 -19.58
N ARG A 253 -2.33 19.66 -18.68
CA ARG A 253 -1.43 20.74 -18.24
C ARG A 253 -0.12 20.79 -19.03
N GLN A 254 0.20 19.71 -19.74
CA GLN A 254 1.34 19.63 -20.66
C GLN A 254 0.96 20.10 -22.07
N ALA A 255 -0.34 20.12 -22.39
CA ALA A 255 -0.92 20.67 -23.61
C ALA A 255 -1.12 22.19 -23.50
#